data_AF-R6G525-F1
#
_entry.id   AF-R6G525-F1
#
_cell.length_a   1.000
_cell.length_b   1.000
_cell.length_c   1.000
_cell.angle_alpha   90.00
_cell.angle_beta   90.00
_cell.angle_gamma   90.00
#
_symmetry.space_group_name_H-M   'P 1'
#
loop_
_entity.id
_entity.type
_entity.pdbx_description
1 polymer ?
#
loop_
_entity_poly.entity_id
_entity_poly.type
_entity_poly.pdbx_seq_one_letter_code
_entity_poly.pdbx_strand_id
1 'polypeptide(L)'
;MKRLDIFFSLLLLGVFVGCREAGKQVTPASETYKPEVMTSEIVDTLAAEPLPVEEKLLRADDIHLTKELLYDKYTLEDTYPYQDTVRSFKWDVIRNCLAYIENMQRGQERWVVLQNYKNLNREAPLVRKYVRNAYKRVADTLGVERYQSVPMYLPGDTLVPERYGRDGTLAYLRGQVGSFCRVYPVTWEEEWLVPERYLKQLSDSTIFNHVVFVDRLDQNITTLERTAPGEWAIRSMNPATTGRHAPPYAQETPLGMYLLQQKKQKMVFLKDGSSATGGYAPYASRFTNGAYIHGVPVNVPRTAMIEYSWSLGTIPRSHMCVRNATSHSKFVYDWAPTEKSLIVVIE
;
A
#
# COMPACT_ATOMS: atom_id res chain seq x y z
N MET A 1 -9.53 -43.12 -2.30
CA MET A 1 -8.36 -44.00 -2.57
C MET A 1 -7.16 -43.08 -2.80
N LYS A 2 -6.02 -43.16 -2.11
CA LYS A 2 -5.58 -44.00 -0.99
C LYS A 2 -5.09 -43.10 0.16
N ARG A 3 -5.12 -43.58 1.41
CA ARG A 3 -4.37 -43.01 2.54
C ARG A 3 -2.90 -43.44 2.45
N LEU A 4 -1.99 -42.70 3.10
CA LEU A 4 -0.90 -43.32 3.85
C LEU A 4 -0.51 -42.43 5.04
N ASP A 5 -0.03 -43.07 6.11
CA ASP A 5 -0.20 -42.58 7.47
C ASP A 5 1.07 -42.02 8.13
N ILE A 6 0.83 -41.40 9.29
CA ILE A 6 1.75 -40.86 10.29
C ILE A 6 2.78 -41.90 10.75
N PHE A 7 4.01 -41.47 11.10
CA PHE A 7 4.72 -42.04 12.26
C PHE A 7 5.58 -41.01 13.00
N PHE A 8 5.50 -41.08 14.34
CA PHE A 8 6.26 -40.33 15.33
C PHE A 8 7.35 -41.24 15.91
N SER A 9 8.54 -40.71 16.27
CA SER A 9 9.35 -41.31 17.34
C SER A 9 10.44 -40.36 17.87
N LEU A 10 10.52 -40.28 19.20
CA LEU A 10 11.55 -39.64 20.01
C LEU A 10 12.50 -40.73 20.52
N LEU A 11 13.81 -40.48 20.67
CA LEU A 11 14.62 -41.10 21.73
C LEU A 11 15.89 -40.29 22.05
N LEU A 12 16.42 -40.53 23.25
CA LEU A 12 17.39 -39.69 23.99
C LEU A 12 18.59 -40.53 24.48
N LEU A 13 19.68 -39.86 24.91
CA LEU A 13 20.89 -40.37 25.62
C LEU A 13 21.89 -41.20 24.76
N GLY A 14 23.22 -41.14 24.95
CA GLY A 14 24.08 -40.30 25.81
C GLY A 14 25.19 -41.10 26.54
N VAL A 15 26.49 -40.77 26.37
CA VAL A 15 27.64 -41.37 27.11
C VAL A 15 28.80 -40.36 27.34
N PHE A 16 29.49 -40.49 28.48
CA PHE A 16 30.55 -39.60 29.03
C PHE A 16 32.02 -40.05 28.76
N VAL A 17 32.96 -39.08 28.83
CA VAL A 17 34.36 -39.15 29.39
C VAL A 17 34.77 -37.71 29.82
N GLY A 18 35.57 -37.40 30.86
CA GLY A 18 36.06 -38.18 32.01
C GLY A 18 37.27 -37.56 32.76
N CYS A 19 37.06 -37.09 34.00
CA CYS A 19 38.01 -36.91 35.15
C CYS A 19 39.29 -36.02 35.06
N ARG A 20 39.45 -35.08 36.03
CA ARG A 20 40.33 -35.25 37.24
C ARG A 20 40.29 -34.06 38.24
N GLU A 21 40.45 -34.36 39.54
CA GLU A 21 40.62 -33.40 40.66
C GLU A 21 42.01 -33.54 41.34
N ALA A 22 42.48 -32.45 42.00
CA ALA A 22 43.23 -32.37 43.28
C ALA A 22 43.73 -30.90 43.48
N GLY A 23 43.88 -30.30 44.68
CA GLY A 23 43.67 -30.72 46.08
C GLY A 23 43.79 -29.51 47.05
N LYS A 24 43.58 -29.71 48.36
CA LYS A 24 43.41 -28.66 49.41
C LYS A 24 44.71 -28.22 50.12
N GLN A 25 44.74 -27.02 50.72
CA GLN A 25 45.34 -26.78 52.07
C GLN A 25 44.83 -25.49 52.77
N VAL A 26 45.23 -25.25 54.05
CA VAL A 26 44.36 -24.64 55.10
C VAL A 26 45.12 -23.79 56.16
N THR A 27 44.69 -22.52 56.38
CA THR A 27 44.82 -21.65 57.63
C THR A 27 46.24 -21.25 58.14
N PRO A 28 46.45 -20.32 59.13
CA PRO A 28 45.51 -19.69 60.10
C PRO A 28 45.63 -18.18 60.52
N ALA A 29 44.51 -17.67 61.09
CA ALA A 29 44.26 -16.74 62.23
C ALA A 29 45.08 -15.45 62.52
N SER A 30 44.37 -14.33 62.74
CA SER A 30 44.52 -13.44 63.94
C SER A 30 43.34 -12.46 64.18
N GLU A 31 42.90 -12.37 65.45
CA GLU A 31 42.30 -11.24 66.22
C GLU A 31 41.14 -10.33 65.72
N THR A 32 39.94 -10.64 66.25
CA THR A 32 39.03 -9.80 67.07
C THR A 32 38.90 -8.27 66.88
N TYR A 33 37.76 -7.81 66.33
CA TYR A 33 36.95 -6.71 66.91
C TYR A 33 35.49 -6.78 66.41
N LYS A 34 34.51 -6.51 67.29
CA LYS A 34 33.09 -6.27 66.93
C LYS A 34 32.65 -4.94 67.56
N PRO A 35 31.86 -4.14 66.82
CA PRO A 35 30.53 -3.81 67.33
C PRO A 35 29.42 -4.17 66.32
N GLU A 36 28.18 -4.08 66.78
CA GLU A 36 26.93 -4.22 66.02
C GLU A 36 26.80 -3.06 65.00
N VAL A 37 26.00 -3.13 63.91
CA VAL A 37 24.54 -3.08 63.93
C VAL A 37 23.95 -3.46 62.55
N MET A 38 22.93 -4.31 62.60
CA MET A 38 21.83 -4.59 61.64
C MET A 38 22.06 -4.76 60.13
N THR A 39 21.45 -5.86 59.66
CA THR A 39 21.31 -6.35 58.29
C THR A 39 20.56 -5.40 57.34
N SER A 40 21.14 -5.18 56.15
CA SER A 40 20.37 -5.02 54.91
C SER A 40 20.84 -6.08 53.91
N GLU A 41 20.00 -7.09 53.67
CA GLU A 41 20.25 -8.04 52.60
C GLU A 41 20.08 -7.33 51.25
N ILE A 42 21.13 -7.32 50.44
CA ILE A 42 21.07 -6.85 49.06
C ILE A 42 20.36 -7.94 48.26
N VAL A 43 19.04 -7.82 48.12
CA VAL A 43 18.25 -8.67 47.24
C VAL A 43 18.56 -8.28 45.80
N ASP A 44 19.48 -9.02 45.18
CA ASP A 44 19.81 -8.92 43.76
C ASP A 44 18.57 -9.25 42.92
N THR A 45 17.80 -8.21 42.62
CA THR A 45 16.57 -8.30 41.83
C THR A 45 16.92 -7.94 40.39
N LEU A 46 17.55 -8.88 39.68
CA LEU A 46 17.58 -8.88 38.23
C LEU A 46 16.13 -8.97 37.72
N ALA A 47 15.50 -7.81 37.55
CA ALA A 47 14.22 -7.68 36.89
C ALA A 47 14.39 -8.17 35.44
N ALA A 48 13.89 -9.37 35.16
CA ALA A 48 13.80 -9.86 33.81
C ALA A 48 12.94 -8.88 33.01
N GLU A 49 13.53 -8.23 32.01
CA GLU A 49 12.77 -7.40 31.08
C GLU A 49 11.66 -8.27 30.46
N PRO A 50 10.40 -7.83 30.49
CA PRO A 50 9.32 -8.60 29.89
C PRO A 50 9.63 -8.75 28.40
N LEU A 51 9.70 -10.00 27.93
CA LEU A 51 9.85 -10.32 26.52
C LEU A 51 8.82 -9.53 25.72
N PRO A 52 9.18 -8.95 24.54
CA PRO A 52 8.23 -8.21 23.74
C PRO A 52 6.99 -9.06 23.48
N VAL A 53 5.83 -8.56 23.90
CA VAL A 53 4.55 -9.21 23.56
C VAL A 53 4.42 -9.11 22.04
N GLU A 54 4.60 -10.23 21.36
CA GLU A 54 4.47 -10.30 19.90
C GLU A 54 3.01 -10.01 19.55
N GLU A 55 2.73 -8.75 19.19
CA GLU A 55 1.36 -8.29 18.95
C GLU A 55 0.73 -9.08 17.82
N LYS A 56 -0.27 -9.90 18.15
CA LYS A 56 -1.07 -10.68 17.20
C LYS A 56 -1.45 -9.80 16.01
N LEU A 57 -1.07 -10.23 14.81
CA LEU A 57 -1.46 -9.58 13.55
C LEU A 57 -2.98 -9.58 13.43
N LEU A 58 -3.55 -8.43 13.06
CA LEU A 58 -4.99 -8.29 12.82
C LEU A 58 -5.39 -9.09 11.59
N ARG A 59 -6.55 -9.73 11.66
CA ARG A 59 -7.24 -10.38 10.54
C ARG A 59 -8.47 -9.56 10.15
N ALA A 60 -9.12 -9.92 9.05
CA ALA A 60 -10.36 -9.27 8.62
C ALA A 60 -11.44 -9.23 9.73
N ASP A 61 -11.56 -10.31 10.51
CA ASP A 61 -12.52 -10.42 11.63
C ASP A 61 -12.20 -9.48 12.81
N ASP A 62 -10.94 -9.04 12.93
CA ASP A 62 -10.51 -8.08 13.95
C ASP A 62 -10.67 -6.60 13.46
N ILE A 63 -11.27 -6.36 12.27
CA ILE A 63 -11.52 -5.02 11.71
C ILE A 63 -13.00 -4.64 11.80
N HIS A 64 -13.29 -3.62 12.62
CA HIS A 64 -14.63 -3.06 12.78
C HIS A 64 -14.85 -1.86 11.87
N LEU A 65 -16.02 -1.81 11.22
CA LEU A 65 -16.41 -0.73 10.32
C LEU A 65 -17.64 0.00 10.88
N THR A 66 -17.52 1.30 11.15
CA THR A 66 -18.66 2.17 11.55
C THR A 66 -19.09 3.06 10.38
N LYS A 67 -20.40 3.31 10.21
CA LYS A 67 -20.90 4.25 9.20
C LYS A 67 -21.01 5.65 9.81
N GLU A 68 -20.05 6.51 9.47
CA GLU A 68 -19.94 7.88 9.94
C GLU A 68 -19.62 8.81 8.76
N LEU A 69 -20.61 8.94 7.87
CA LEU A 69 -20.46 9.64 6.60
C LEU A 69 -20.17 11.14 6.83
N LEU A 70 -19.05 11.61 6.29
CA LEU A 70 -18.72 13.04 6.15
C LEU A 70 -19.23 13.60 4.81
N TYR A 71 -19.62 12.73 3.90
CA TYR A 71 -20.28 13.07 2.64
C TYR A 71 -21.36 12.01 2.33
N ASP A 72 -22.61 12.47 2.21
CA ASP A 72 -23.85 11.68 2.14
C ASP A 72 -24.60 11.80 0.80
N LYS A 73 -24.21 12.76 -0.04
CA LYS A 73 -24.89 13.05 -1.31
C LYS A 73 -24.58 11.99 -2.36
N TYR A 74 -25.62 11.44 -3.01
CA TYR A 74 -25.49 10.30 -3.94
C TYR A 74 -24.94 9.03 -3.27
N THR A 75 -25.17 8.86 -1.96
CA THR A 75 -24.79 7.63 -1.25
C THR A 75 -25.50 6.41 -1.85
N LEU A 76 -24.76 5.32 -1.99
CA LEU A 76 -25.27 4.00 -2.33
C LEU A 76 -25.51 3.18 -1.06
N GLU A 77 -26.47 2.27 -1.10
CA GLU A 77 -26.62 1.23 -0.07
C GLU A 77 -25.44 0.23 -0.13
N ASP A 78 -25.27 -0.59 0.92
CA ASP A 78 -24.23 -1.64 0.94
C ASP A 78 -24.35 -2.62 -0.24
N THR A 79 -25.60 -2.87 -0.62
CA THR A 79 -26.02 -3.71 -1.75
C THR A 79 -27.10 -2.96 -2.51
N TYR A 80 -26.94 -2.77 -3.83
CA TYR A 80 -27.81 -1.96 -4.66
C TYR A 80 -28.10 -2.61 -6.03
N PRO A 81 -29.29 -2.40 -6.61
CA PRO A 81 -29.64 -2.96 -7.91
C PRO A 81 -28.92 -2.24 -9.05
N TYR A 82 -28.51 -2.99 -10.07
CA TYR A 82 -27.98 -2.45 -11.33
C TYR A 82 -28.46 -3.29 -12.51
N GLN A 83 -29.39 -2.73 -13.30
CA GLN A 83 -30.01 -3.44 -14.43
C GLN A 83 -30.63 -4.77 -13.98
N ASP A 84 -30.19 -5.89 -14.55
CA ASP A 84 -30.55 -7.28 -14.24
C ASP A 84 -29.63 -7.92 -13.17
N THR A 85 -28.73 -7.13 -12.57
CA THR A 85 -27.73 -7.58 -11.59
C THR A 85 -27.89 -6.87 -10.24
N VAL A 86 -27.22 -7.40 -9.21
CA VAL A 86 -27.08 -6.77 -7.90
C VAL A 86 -25.60 -6.52 -7.65
N ARG A 87 -25.27 -5.34 -7.13
CA ARG A 87 -23.92 -4.88 -6.84
C ARG A 87 -23.75 -4.56 -5.37
N SER A 88 -22.51 -4.52 -4.89
CA SER A 88 -22.20 -4.33 -3.48
C SER A 88 -20.85 -3.68 -3.24
N PHE A 89 -20.69 -3.03 -2.09
CA PHE A 89 -19.36 -2.77 -1.55
C PHE A 89 -18.78 -4.09 -1.03
N LYS A 90 -17.56 -4.44 -1.46
CA LYS A 90 -16.89 -5.71 -1.12
C LYS A 90 -16.31 -5.66 0.29
N TRP A 91 -17.17 -5.52 1.31
CA TRP A 91 -16.75 -5.27 2.69
C TRP A 91 -15.77 -6.31 3.26
N ASP A 92 -15.87 -7.58 2.86
CA ASP A 92 -14.90 -8.61 3.27
C ASP A 92 -13.51 -8.41 2.65
N VAL A 93 -13.45 -8.03 1.37
CA VAL A 93 -12.19 -7.69 0.69
C VAL A 93 -11.60 -6.42 1.31
N ILE A 94 -12.43 -5.42 1.60
CA ILE A 94 -12.04 -4.17 2.26
C ILE A 94 -11.47 -4.47 3.66
N ARG A 95 -12.14 -5.29 4.49
CA ARG A 95 -11.62 -5.72 5.81
C ARG A 95 -10.27 -6.41 5.70
N ASN A 96 -10.09 -7.31 4.74
CA ASN A 96 -8.79 -7.97 4.52
C ASN A 96 -7.69 -6.96 4.14
N CYS A 97 -7.97 -6.03 3.24
CA CYS A 97 -7.03 -4.97 2.88
C CYS A 97 -6.72 -4.03 4.06
N LEU A 98 -7.70 -3.70 4.90
CA LEU A 98 -7.50 -2.85 6.08
C LEU A 98 -6.70 -3.55 7.17
N ALA A 99 -6.95 -4.84 7.42
CA ALA A 99 -6.13 -5.66 8.33
C ALA A 99 -4.67 -5.72 7.86
N TYR A 100 -4.46 -5.89 6.56
CA TYR A 100 -3.13 -5.80 5.95
C TYR A 100 -2.51 -4.41 6.14
N ILE A 101 -3.26 -3.32 5.90
CA ILE A 101 -2.81 -1.94 6.11
C ILE A 101 -2.46 -1.66 7.58
N GLU A 102 -3.23 -2.16 8.55
CA GLU A 102 -2.88 -2.05 9.97
C GLU A 102 -1.55 -2.74 10.26
N ASN A 103 -1.40 -4.00 9.83
CA ASN A 103 -0.21 -4.80 10.10
C ASN A 103 1.05 -4.22 9.44
N MET A 104 0.96 -3.73 8.19
CA MET A 104 2.09 -3.18 7.44
C MET A 104 2.68 -1.90 8.09
N GLN A 105 1.93 -1.25 8.98
CA GLN A 105 2.31 0.01 9.62
C GLN A 105 2.90 -0.15 11.03
N ARG A 106 2.94 -1.36 11.59
CA ARG A 106 3.40 -1.60 12.97
C ARG A 106 4.91 -1.46 13.14
N GLY A 107 5.68 -1.68 12.09
CA GLY A 107 7.15 -1.57 12.11
C GLY A 107 7.63 -0.11 12.06
N GLN A 108 8.82 0.15 12.61
CA GLN A 108 9.54 1.43 12.45
C GLN A 108 10.17 1.55 11.06
N GLU A 109 9.38 1.33 10.01
CA GLU A 109 9.88 1.18 8.65
C GLU A 109 9.87 2.51 7.88
N ARG A 110 10.96 2.78 7.17
CA ARG A 110 11.06 3.97 6.31
C ARG A 110 10.32 3.74 5.00
N TRP A 111 9.25 4.49 4.78
CA TRP A 111 8.46 4.43 3.57
C TRP A 111 9.13 5.14 2.38
N VAL A 112 9.11 4.49 1.22
CA VAL A 112 9.41 5.10 -0.08
C VAL A 112 8.27 4.82 -1.06
N VAL A 113 8.05 5.74 -2.00
CA VAL A 113 7.14 5.54 -3.13
C VAL A 113 7.93 5.51 -4.44
N LEU A 114 7.60 4.54 -5.29
CA LEU A 114 8.09 4.47 -6.67
C LEU A 114 7.49 5.63 -7.46
N GLN A 115 8.31 6.54 -7.98
CA GLN A 115 7.85 7.75 -8.65
C GLN A 115 8.58 7.95 -9.98
N ASN A 116 7.82 8.00 -11.07
CA ASN A 116 8.33 8.38 -12.39
C ASN A 116 7.27 9.01 -13.31
N TYR A 117 6.26 9.68 -12.76
CA TYR A 117 5.22 10.37 -13.55
C TYR A 117 5.79 11.14 -14.75
N LYS A 118 5.26 10.87 -15.95
CA LYS A 118 5.72 11.44 -17.22
C LYS A 118 7.24 11.33 -17.49
N ASN A 119 7.91 10.30 -16.95
CA ASN A 119 9.37 10.13 -17.00
C ASN A 119 10.15 11.26 -16.30
N LEU A 120 9.59 11.88 -15.25
CA LEU A 120 10.24 12.97 -14.49
C LEU A 120 11.66 12.58 -14.01
N ASN A 121 11.84 11.32 -13.63
CA ASN A 121 13.10 10.78 -13.12
C ASN A 121 13.92 10.06 -14.20
N ARG A 122 13.69 10.43 -15.47
CA ARG A 122 14.18 9.85 -16.73
C ARG A 122 13.35 8.65 -17.20
N GLU A 123 13.43 8.36 -18.50
CA GLU A 123 12.82 7.14 -19.05
C GLU A 123 13.55 5.91 -18.51
N ALA A 124 12.79 4.92 -18.02
CA ALA A 124 13.37 3.68 -17.52
C ALA A 124 14.17 2.94 -18.62
N PRO A 125 15.32 2.32 -18.33
CA PRO A 125 16.00 1.42 -19.27
C PRO A 125 15.11 0.24 -19.69
N LEU A 126 15.45 -0.43 -20.78
CA LEU A 126 14.74 -1.64 -21.22
C LEU A 126 14.97 -2.79 -20.23
N VAL A 127 13.90 -3.49 -19.88
CA VAL A 127 13.95 -4.72 -19.07
C VAL A 127 14.39 -5.94 -19.90
N ARG A 128 14.92 -6.96 -19.22
CA ARG A 128 15.45 -8.20 -19.83
C ARG A 128 14.45 -8.87 -20.78
N LYS A 129 13.15 -8.86 -20.43
CA LYS A 129 12.05 -9.40 -21.23
C LYS A 129 10.94 -8.35 -21.34
N TYR A 130 10.74 -7.80 -22.53
CA TYR A 130 9.68 -6.84 -22.81
C TYR A 130 8.81 -7.29 -24.00
N VAL A 131 7.58 -6.78 -24.04
CA VAL A 131 6.63 -6.97 -25.13
C VAL A 131 6.18 -5.61 -25.68
N ARG A 132 5.58 -5.62 -26.88
CA ARG A 132 4.74 -4.50 -27.33
C ARG A 132 3.30 -4.82 -27.02
N ASN A 133 2.68 -4.03 -26.15
CA ASN A 133 1.30 -4.25 -25.72
C ASN A 133 0.27 -3.82 -26.80
N ALA A 134 -1.03 -3.96 -26.50
CA ALA A 134 -2.12 -3.57 -27.41
C ALA A 134 -2.09 -2.08 -27.83
N TYR A 135 -1.38 -1.23 -27.07
CA TYR A 135 -1.16 0.20 -27.35
C TYR A 135 0.10 0.45 -28.20
N LYS A 136 0.77 -0.62 -28.67
CA LYS A 136 2.07 -0.64 -29.38
C LYS A 136 3.26 -0.12 -28.56
N ARG A 137 3.05 0.13 -27.26
CA ARG A 137 4.05 0.64 -26.31
C ARG A 137 4.86 -0.52 -25.73
N VAL A 138 6.08 -0.22 -25.28
CA VAL A 138 6.92 -1.18 -24.58
C VAL A 138 6.37 -1.38 -23.17
N ALA A 139 6.16 -2.64 -22.78
CA ALA A 139 5.78 -3.06 -21.43
C ALA A 139 6.61 -4.29 -21.03
N ASP A 140 6.69 -4.58 -19.73
CA ASP A 140 7.20 -5.87 -19.26
C ASP A 140 6.17 -6.99 -19.49
N THR A 141 6.55 -8.22 -19.15
CA THR A 141 5.68 -9.41 -19.28
C THR A 141 4.49 -9.43 -18.31
N LEU A 142 4.42 -8.49 -17.36
CA LEU A 142 3.30 -8.31 -16.42
C LEU A 142 2.36 -7.15 -16.84
N GLY A 143 2.60 -6.55 -18.02
CA GLY A 143 1.76 -5.48 -18.55
C GLY A 143 2.03 -4.10 -17.95
N VAL A 144 3.13 -3.91 -17.22
CA VAL A 144 3.55 -2.58 -16.75
C VAL A 144 4.30 -1.87 -17.87
N GLU A 145 3.77 -0.74 -18.35
CA GLU A 145 4.40 0.03 -19.43
C GLU A 145 5.73 0.64 -18.97
N ARG A 146 6.74 0.66 -19.85
CA ARG A 146 8.02 1.36 -19.63
C ARG A 146 7.83 2.85 -19.34
N TYR A 147 6.84 3.47 -19.99
CA TYR A 147 6.52 4.88 -19.81
C TYR A 147 5.92 5.12 -18.42
N GLN A 148 6.52 6.04 -17.66
CA GLN A 148 6.15 6.43 -16.31
C GLN A 148 6.42 5.40 -15.20
N SER A 149 7.14 4.32 -15.50
CA SER A 149 7.45 3.28 -14.51
C SER A 149 8.91 3.33 -14.08
N VAL A 150 9.22 2.58 -13.02
CA VAL A 150 10.53 2.50 -12.38
C VAL A 150 11.21 1.18 -12.75
N PRO A 151 12.50 1.16 -13.16
CA PRO A 151 13.20 -0.09 -13.41
C PRO A 151 13.51 -0.83 -12.10
N MET A 152 13.11 -2.10 -12.01
CA MET A 152 13.35 -2.96 -10.84
C MET A 152 14.43 -3.98 -11.18
N TYR A 153 15.50 -4.00 -10.39
CA TYR A 153 16.68 -4.86 -10.57
C TYR A 153 16.70 -5.96 -9.51
N LEU A 154 17.24 -7.13 -9.86
CA LEU A 154 17.42 -8.22 -8.90
C LEU A 154 18.58 -7.87 -7.95
N PRO A 155 18.55 -8.29 -6.66
CA PRO A 155 19.66 -8.05 -5.73
C PRO A 155 21.02 -8.59 -6.20
N GLY A 156 21.04 -9.57 -7.10
CA GLY A 156 22.25 -10.14 -7.71
C GLY A 156 22.59 -9.65 -9.13
N ASP A 157 21.77 -8.79 -9.76
CA ASP A 157 22.02 -8.26 -11.12
C ASP A 157 21.56 -6.79 -11.22
N THR A 158 22.54 -5.88 -11.22
CA THR A 158 22.33 -4.43 -11.37
C THR A 158 22.59 -3.92 -12.78
N LEU A 159 22.90 -4.79 -13.75
CA LEU A 159 23.21 -4.41 -15.13
C LEU A 159 21.94 -4.22 -15.96
N VAL A 160 20.98 -5.14 -15.84
CA VAL A 160 19.73 -5.13 -16.60
C VAL A 160 18.53 -5.29 -15.65
N PRO A 161 17.52 -4.41 -15.69
CA PRO A 161 16.34 -4.57 -14.85
C PRO A 161 15.48 -5.75 -15.32
N GLU A 162 14.84 -6.43 -14.38
CA GLU A 162 14.02 -7.61 -14.69
C GLU A 162 12.59 -7.22 -15.08
N ARG A 163 12.00 -6.25 -14.36
CA ARG A 163 10.61 -5.79 -14.55
C ARG A 163 10.45 -4.30 -14.24
N TYR A 164 9.26 -3.76 -14.49
CA TYR A 164 8.90 -2.39 -14.14
C TYR A 164 8.02 -2.32 -12.89
N GLY A 165 8.40 -1.47 -11.94
CA GLY A 165 7.57 -1.07 -10.81
C GLY A 165 6.68 0.10 -11.23
N ARG A 166 5.38 0.02 -10.96
CA ARG A 166 4.43 1.07 -11.35
C ARG A 166 4.62 2.30 -10.44
N ASP A 167 4.51 3.49 -11.02
CA ASP A 167 4.52 4.73 -10.22
C ASP A 167 3.33 4.75 -9.23
N GLY A 168 3.56 5.26 -8.02
CA GLY A 168 2.61 5.27 -6.92
C GLY A 168 2.65 4.04 -6.02
N THR A 169 3.33 2.97 -6.41
CA THR A 169 3.51 1.78 -5.57
C THR A 169 4.34 2.14 -4.33
N LEU A 170 3.80 1.81 -3.16
CA LEU A 170 4.44 1.98 -1.85
C LEU A 170 5.42 0.82 -1.59
N ALA A 171 6.56 1.12 -0.98
CA ALA A 171 7.57 0.14 -0.61
C ALA A 171 8.27 0.53 0.70
N TYR A 172 8.79 -0.47 1.40
CA TYR A 172 9.72 -0.30 2.51
C TYR A 172 11.13 -0.06 2.00
N LEU A 173 11.86 0.87 2.60
CA LEU A 173 13.29 1.08 2.35
C LEU A 173 14.11 0.19 3.30
N ARG A 174 14.72 -0.87 2.77
CA ARG A 174 15.53 -1.84 3.51
C ARG A 174 17.02 -1.46 3.58
N GLY A 175 17.48 -0.52 2.76
CA GLY A 175 18.84 0.01 2.80
C GLY A 175 19.33 0.57 1.46
N GLN A 176 20.63 0.78 1.33
CA GLN A 176 21.28 1.30 0.12
C GLN A 176 22.49 0.44 -0.27
N VAL A 177 22.67 0.24 -1.57
CA VAL A 177 23.75 -0.54 -2.20
C VAL A 177 24.28 0.29 -3.38
N GLY A 178 25.32 1.08 -3.11
CA GLY A 178 25.84 2.06 -4.08
C GLY A 178 24.78 3.08 -4.48
N SER A 179 24.49 3.19 -5.78
CA SER A 179 23.47 4.11 -6.32
C SER A 179 22.04 3.53 -6.37
N PHE A 180 21.84 2.34 -5.81
CA PHE A 180 20.54 1.68 -5.69
C PHE A 180 20.08 1.64 -4.24
N CYS A 181 18.79 1.79 -4.02
CA CYS A 181 18.13 1.46 -2.76
C CYS A 181 17.60 0.02 -2.83
N ARG A 182 17.72 -0.72 -1.73
CA ARG A 182 17.04 -1.99 -1.52
C ARG A 182 15.64 -1.69 -1.00
N VAL A 183 14.63 -2.13 -1.74
CA VAL A 183 13.22 -1.87 -1.41
C VAL A 183 12.42 -3.17 -1.39
N TYR A 184 11.42 -3.23 -0.53
CA TYR A 184 10.43 -4.30 -0.49
C TYR A 184 9.06 -3.68 -0.78
N PRO A 185 8.55 -3.76 -2.03
CA PRO A 185 7.23 -3.23 -2.37
C PRO A 185 6.13 -3.93 -1.59
N VAL A 186 5.23 -3.15 -1.01
CA VAL A 186 4.23 -3.60 -0.03
C VAL A 186 3.42 -4.79 -0.55
N THR A 187 2.90 -4.69 -1.78
CA THR A 187 2.06 -5.74 -2.36
C THR A 187 2.84 -6.87 -3.05
N TRP A 188 4.16 -6.96 -2.86
CA TRP A 188 5.05 -7.96 -3.48
C TRP A 188 5.74 -8.81 -2.40
N GLU A 189 6.13 -10.04 -2.75
CA GLU A 189 6.76 -11.00 -1.82
C GLU A 189 8.30 -11.00 -1.87
N GLU A 190 8.92 -10.04 -2.55
CA GLU A 190 10.32 -10.06 -2.96
C GLU A 190 11.03 -8.71 -2.75
N GLU A 191 12.33 -8.75 -2.43
CA GLU A 191 13.20 -7.58 -2.42
C GLU A 191 13.73 -7.20 -3.81
N TRP A 192 13.84 -5.90 -4.07
CA TRP A 192 14.29 -5.33 -5.33
C TRP A 192 15.33 -4.23 -5.11
N LEU A 193 16.23 -4.06 -6.09
CA LEU A 193 17.11 -2.90 -6.18
C LEU A 193 16.50 -1.87 -7.14
N VAL A 194 16.47 -0.61 -6.72
CA VAL A 194 15.90 0.51 -7.50
C VAL A 194 16.88 1.69 -7.46
N PRO A 195 17.24 2.31 -8.60
CA PRO A 195 18.09 3.50 -8.58
C PRO A 195 17.42 4.63 -7.80
N GLU A 196 18.14 5.22 -6.84
CA GLU A 196 17.61 6.18 -5.85
C GLU A 196 16.75 7.30 -6.47
N ARG A 197 17.15 7.79 -7.66
CA ARG A 197 16.43 8.83 -8.43
C ARG A 197 14.94 8.55 -8.66
N TYR A 198 14.51 7.29 -8.63
CA TYR A 198 13.13 6.87 -8.89
C TYR A 198 12.30 6.71 -7.62
N LEU A 199 12.88 6.96 -6.44
CA LEU A 199 12.21 6.84 -5.16
C LEU A 199 12.01 8.22 -4.56
N LYS A 200 10.83 8.43 -3.98
CA LYS A 200 10.62 9.51 -3.01
C LYS A 200 10.45 8.89 -1.63
N GLN A 201 11.35 9.21 -0.70
CA GLN A 201 11.17 8.88 0.71
C GLN A 201 10.05 9.74 1.31
N LEU A 202 9.20 9.12 2.12
CA LEU A 202 8.16 9.82 2.89
C LEU A 202 8.70 10.21 4.26
N SER A 203 7.93 10.97 5.04
CA SER A 203 8.31 11.26 6.43
C SER A 203 8.37 9.98 7.26
N ASP A 204 9.35 9.89 8.17
CA ASP A 204 9.41 8.83 9.19
C ASP A 204 8.18 8.86 10.14
N SER A 205 7.37 9.93 10.11
CA SER A 205 6.07 10.06 10.81
C SER A 205 4.84 9.70 9.95
N THR A 206 5.03 9.07 8.80
CA THR A 206 3.93 8.72 7.89
C THR A 206 3.12 7.53 8.42
N ILE A 207 1.83 7.78 8.65
CA ILE A 207 0.80 6.79 8.96
C ILE A 207 -0.37 7.04 8.00
N PHE A 208 -0.91 5.96 7.43
CA PHE A 208 -1.98 5.92 6.44
C PHE A 208 -3.35 5.76 7.10
N ASN A 209 -3.82 6.81 7.76
CA ASN A 209 -5.15 6.83 8.37
C ASN A 209 -6.28 6.98 7.34
N HIS A 210 -5.99 7.30 6.08
CA HIS A 210 -6.99 7.60 5.05
C HIS A 210 -6.85 6.61 3.89
N VAL A 211 -7.90 5.86 3.60
CA VAL A 211 -7.89 4.85 2.52
C VAL A 211 -9.12 5.04 1.63
N VAL A 212 -8.92 5.00 0.32
CA VAL A 212 -9.99 5.06 -0.68
C VAL A 212 -10.02 3.75 -1.45
N PHE A 213 -11.12 3.03 -1.39
CA PHE A 213 -11.34 1.81 -2.17
C PHE A 213 -12.13 2.14 -3.42
N VAL A 214 -11.69 1.59 -4.56
CA VAL A 214 -12.35 1.73 -5.87
C VAL A 214 -12.61 0.34 -6.44
N ASP A 215 -13.88 0.00 -6.63
CA ASP A 215 -14.30 -1.25 -7.24
C ASP A 215 -14.46 -1.05 -8.77
N ARG A 216 -13.67 -1.81 -9.54
CA ARG A 216 -13.71 -1.77 -11.01
C ARG A 216 -14.84 -2.61 -11.62
N LEU A 217 -15.37 -3.59 -10.91
CA LEU A 217 -16.48 -4.43 -11.37
C LEU A 217 -17.81 -3.73 -11.12
N ASP A 218 -18.07 -3.35 -9.87
CA ASP A 218 -19.34 -2.77 -9.42
C ASP A 218 -19.42 -1.25 -9.60
N GLN A 219 -18.31 -0.62 -10.02
CA GLN A 219 -18.20 0.81 -10.32
C GLN A 219 -18.58 1.71 -9.14
N ASN A 220 -18.11 1.36 -7.94
CA ASN A 220 -18.28 2.17 -6.74
C ASN A 220 -16.94 2.65 -6.15
N ILE A 221 -17.03 3.60 -5.25
CA ILE A 221 -15.93 4.17 -4.49
C ILE A 221 -16.36 4.36 -3.04
N THR A 222 -15.51 4.01 -2.09
CA THR A 222 -15.74 4.27 -0.67
C THR A 222 -14.48 4.81 -0.01
N THR A 223 -14.64 5.71 0.95
CA THR A 223 -13.53 6.32 1.71
C THR A 223 -13.62 5.90 3.17
N LEU A 224 -12.54 5.37 3.73
CA LEU A 224 -12.48 4.99 5.14
C LEU A 224 -11.36 5.74 5.86
N GLU A 225 -11.63 6.07 7.12
CA GLU A 225 -10.73 6.78 8.02
C GLU A 225 -10.49 5.95 9.28
N ARG A 226 -9.23 5.74 9.62
CA ARG A 226 -8.83 5.03 10.84
C ARG A 226 -9.09 5.91 12.06
N THR A 227 -9.92 5.45 12.97
CA THR A 227 -10.25 6.16 14.23
C THR A 227 -9.43 5.61 15.40
N ALA A 228 -9.16 4.32 15.42
CA ALA A 228 -8.29 3.63 16.38
C ALA A 228 -7.69 2.36 15.71
N PRO A 229 -6.75 1.62 16.35
CA PRO A 229 -6.23 0.37 15.79
C PRO A 229 -7.35 -0.65 15.56
N GLY A 230 -7.57 -1.05 14.30
CA GLY A 230 -8.64 -1.97 13.90
C GLY A 230 -10.02 -1.31 13.69
N GLU A 231 -10.18 -0.05 14.09
CA GLU A 231 -11.45 0.70 14.01
C GLU A 231 -11.42 1.68 12.82
N TRP A 232 -12.34 1.51 11.87
CA TRP A 232 -12.39 2.28 10.64
C TRP A 232 -13.78 2.85 10.36
N ALA A 233 -13.86 4.17 10.29
CA ALA A 233 -15.08 4.89 9.96
C ALA A 233 -15.24 5.05 8.44
N ILE A 234 -16.36 4.57 7.89
CA ILE A 234 -16.76 4.80 6.50
C ILE A 234 -17.25 6.25 6.37
N ARG A 235 -16.55 7.06 5.58
CA ARG A 235 -16.78 8.50 5.40
C ARG A 235 -17.58 8.89 4.14
N SER A 236 -17.64 8.02 3.12
CA SER A 236 -18.46 8.20 1.91
C SER A 236 -18.62 6.87 1.17
N MET A 237 -19.71 6.68 0.41
CA MET A 237 -20.05 5.46 -0.33
C MET A 237 -20.78 5.84 -1.62
N ASN A 238 -20.10 5.89 -2.76
CA ASN A 238 -20.62 6.57 -3.96
C ASN A 238 -20.41 5.82 -5.29
N PRO A 239 -21.18 6.15 -6.33
CA PRO A 239 -20.96 5.61 -7.68
C PRO A 239 -19.79 6.30 -8.37
N ALA A 240 -18.96 5.51 -9.07
CA ALA A 240 -17.76 5.95 -9.79
C ALA A 240 -17.80 5.54 -11.27
N THR A 241 -16.84 6.01 -12.07
CA THR A 241 -16.52 5.42 -13.39
C THR A 241 -15.03 5.22 -13.54
N THR A 242 -14.59 3.97 -13.64
CA THR A 242 -13.17 3.64 -13.82
C THR A 242 -12.73 3.65 -15.28
N GLY A 243 -11.42 3.48 -15.50
CA GLY A 243 -10.80 3.36 -16.82
C GLY A 243 -11.23 2.10 -17.57
N ARG A 244 -11.49 2.21 -18.87
CA ARG A 244 -11.83 1.08 -19.76
C ARG A 244 -10.64 0.64 -20.61
N HIS A 245 -10.63 -0.62 -21.02
CA HIS A 245 -9.76 -1.09 -22.11
C HIS A 245 -10.28 -0.55 -23.45
N ALA A 246 -9.63 0.48 -24.01
CA ALA A 246 -9.87 0.90 -25.40
C ALA A 246 -8.61 1.56 -26.00
N PRO A 247 -7.68 0.74 -26.55
CA PRO A 247 -6.53 1.22 -27.30
C PRO A 247 -6.91 2.16 -28.46
N PRO A 248 -6.07 3.17 -28.78
CA PRO A 248 -4.78 3.49 -28.16
C PRO A 248 -4.87 4.50 -26.99
N TYR A 249 -6.07 4.97 -26.64
CA TYR A 249 -6.24 6.16 -25.78
C TYR A 249 -6.68 5.86 -24.34
N ALA A 250 -7.47 4.80 -24.11
CA ALA A 250 -7.98 4.45 -22.78
C ALA A 250 -7.45 3.11 -22.30
N GLN A 251 -7.03 3.06 -21.03
CA GLN A 251 -6.57 1.90 -20.27
C GLN A 251 -7.45 1.71 -19.05
N GLU A 252 -7.49 0.47 -18.56
CA GLU A 252 -8.07 0.13 -17.28
C GLU A 252 -7.41 0.94 -16.16
N THR A 253 -8.19 1.31 -15.13
CA THR A 253 -7.59 1.76 -13.88
C THR A 253 -6.76 0.60 -13.30
N PRO A 254 -5.45 0.77 -13.01
CA PRO A 254 -4.64 -0.33 -12.52
C PRO A 254 -5.11 -0.84 -11.15
N LEU A 255 -5.18 -2.17 -10.98
CA LEU A 255 -5.40 -2.82 -9.68
C LEU A 255 -4.24 -2.58 -8.72
N GLY A 256 -4.50 -2.71 -7.41
CA GLY A 256 -3.48 -2.68 -6.36
C GLY A 256 -3.56 -1.45 -5.46
N MET A 257 -2.54 -1.28 -4.62
CA MET A 257 -2.44 -0.22 -3.60
C MET A 257 -1.44 0.86 -4.03
N TYR A 258 -1.88 2.12 -3.98
CA TYR A 258 -1.13 3.27 -4.46
C TYR A 258 -1.20 4.44 -3.48
N LEU A 259 -0.11 5.20 -3.37
CA LEU A 259 -0.07 6.43 -2.56
C LEU A 259 -0.75 7.60 -3.28
N LEU A 260 -1.51 8.44 -2.57
CA LEU A 260 -1.98 9.74 -3.07
C LEU A 260 -0.79 10.70 -3.20
N GLN A 261 -0.34 10.96 -4.44
CA GLN A 261 0.92 11.67 -4.70
C GLN A 261 0.75 13.17 -5.05
N GLN A 262 -0.34 13.58 -5.68
CA GLN A 262 -0.53 14.96 -6.15
C GLN A 262 -2.01 15.35 -6.17
N LYS A 263 -2.30 16.63 -5.98
CA LYS A 263 -3.65 17.21 -6.10
C LYS A 263 -3.67 18.36 -7.10
N LYS A 264 -4.74 18.47 -7.90
CA LYS A 264 -4.98 19.56 -8.87
C LYS A 264 -6.44 19.98 -8.86
N GLN A 265 -6.74 21.21 -8.45
CA GLN A 265 -8.11 21.76 -8.51
C GLN A 265 -8.69 21.74 -9.94
N LYS A 266 -7.84 21.95 -10.96
CA LYS A 266 -8.16 21.72 -12.38
C LYS A 266 -7.07 20.91 -13.04
N MET A 267 -7.35 19.65 -13.38
CA MET A 267 -6.49 18.80 -14.20
C MET A 267 -6.85 19.00 -15.68
N VAL A 268 -6.05 19.78 -16.41
CA VAL A 268 -6.21 19.93 -17.86
C VAL A 268 -5.88 18.62 -18.57
N PHE A 269 -6.72 18.23 -19.52
CA PHE A 269 -6.49 17.11 -20.43
C PHE A 269 -6.54 17.56 -21.90
N LEU A 270 -5.87 16.80 -22.76
CA LEU A 270 -5.78 17.06 -24.20
C LEU A 270 -6.83 16.25 -24.96
N LYS A 271 -7.08 16.62 -26.22
CA LYS A 271 -7.91 15.80 -27.13
C LYS A 271 -7.10 14.56 -27.55
N ASP A 272 -7.77 13.42 -27.65
CA ASP A 272 -7.15 12.18 -28.11
C ASP A 272 -6.46 12.38 -29.47
N GLY A 273 -5.19 11.97 -29.58
CA GLY A 273 -4.37 12.13 -30.78
C GLY A 273 -3.87 13.56 -31.07
N SER A 274 -4.02 14.52 -30.16
CA SER A 274 -3.64 15.93 -30.38
C SER A 274 -2.96 16.58 -29.19
N SER A 275 -2.20 17.65 -29.44
CA SER A 275 -1.69 18.57 -28.42
C SER A 275 -2.73 19.61 -27.97
N ALA A 276 -3.88 19.71 -28.65
CA ALA A 276 -4.92 20.68 -28.33
C ALA A 276 -5.66 20.34 -27.02
N THR A 277 -5.97 21.35 -26.21
CA THR A 277 -6.77 21.21 -24.98
C THR A 277 -8.14 20.60 -25.27
N GLY A 278 -8.47 19.51 -24.58
CA GLY A 278 -9.77 18.86 -24.61
C GLY A 278 -10.73 19.38 -23.53
N GLY A 279 -10.18 19.80 -22.39
CA GLY A 279 -10.96 20.29 -21.26
C GLY A 279 -10.19 20.23 -19.95
N TYR A 280 -10.91 20.22 -18.84
CA TYR A 280 -10.34 19.95 -17.51
C TYR A 280 -11.24 19.06 -16.66
N ALA A 281 -10.65 18.25 -15.79
CA ALA A 281 -11.37 17.57 -14.70
C ALA A 281 -11.18 18.36 -13.39
N PRO A 282 -12.25 18.67 -12.64
CA PRO A 282 -12.15 19.35 -11.36
C PRO A 282 -11.70 18.41 -10.22
N TYR A 283 -11.03 18.97 -9.21
CA TYR A 283 -10.68 18.32 -7.93
C TYR A 283 -9.98 16.96 -8.09
N ALA A 284 -8.91 16.92 -8.87
CA ALA A 284 -8.22 15.69 -9.24
C ALA A 284 -7.13 15.29 -8.22
N SER A 285 -7.26 14.11 -7.62
CA SER A 285 -6.29 13.48 -6.72
C SER A 285 -5.58 12.32 -7.41
N ARG A 286 -4.27 12.47 -7.67
CA ARG A 286 -3.40 11.53 -8.40
C ARG A 286 -2.92 10.39 -7.50
N PHE A 287 -2.93 9.15 -8.00
CA PHE A 287 -2.40 8.01 -7.26
C PHE A 287 -1.35 7.17 -8.04
N THR A 288 -1.57 6.85 -9.31
CA THR A 288 -0.60 6.12 -10.16
C THR A 288 -0.57 6.67 -11.57
N ASN A 289 0.59 6.67 -12.25
CA ASN A 289 0.70 7.04 -13.67
C ASN A 289 -0.13 8.31 -14.03
N GLY A 290 -1.03 8.20 -15.01
CA GLY A 290 -2.00 9.24 -15.37
C GLY A 290 -3.37 9.10 -14.70
N ALA A 291 -3.54 8.23 -13.71
CA ALA A 291 -4.79 7.97 -13.00
C ALA A 291 -5.00 8.97 -11.86
N TYR A 292 -6.20 9.56 -11.85
CA TYR A 292 -6.67 10.46 -10.80
C TYR A 292 -8.09 10.05 -10.38
N ILE A 293 -8.42 10.24 -9.11
CA ILE A 293 -9.81 10.41 -8.65
C ILE A 293 -10.20 11.84 -9.00
N HIS A 294 -11.24 12.07 -9.81
CA HIS A 294 -11.63 13.43 -10.24
C HIS A 294 -13.14 13.60 -10.44
N GLY A 295 -13.64 14.84 -10.44
CA GLY A 295 -15.04 15.15 -10.73
C GLY A 295 -15.39 15.01 -12.22
N VAL A 296 -16.62 15.36 -12.61
CA VAL A 296 -17.05 15.18 -14.01
C VAL A 296 -16.24 16.09 -14.96
N PRO A 297 -15.56 15.54 -15.99
CA PRO A 297 -14.80 16.32 -16.96
C PRO A 297 -15.63 17.39 -17.67
N VAL A 298 -15.06 18.58 -17.77
CA VAL A 298 -15.64 19.72 -18.48
C VAL A 298 -14.91 19.88 -19.81
N ASN A 299 -15.53 19.40 -20.89
CA ASN A 299 -14.99 19.49 -22.26
C ASN A 299 -15.12 20.92 -22.80
N VAL A 300 -14.12 21.40 -23.53
CA VAL A 300 -14.22 22.69 -24.25
C VAL A 300 -15.38 22.67 -25.26
N PRO A 301 -16.11 23.78 -25.47
CA PRO A 301 -15.89 25.12 -24.92
C PRO A 301 -16.51 25.37 -23.53
N ARG A 302 -17.12 24.37 -22.89
CA ARG A 302 -17.74 24.56 -21.56
C ARG A 302 -16.65 24.90 -20.53
N THR A 303 -16.98 25.81 -19.61
CA THR A 303 -16.09 26.24 -18.52
C THR A 303 -16.66 25.90 -17.15
N ALA A 304 -17.99 25.96 -16.99
CA ALA A 304 -18.69 25.63 -15.75
C ALA A 304 -18.61 24.14 -15.43
N MET A 305 -18.34 23.82 -14.15
CA MET A 305 -18.32 22.46 -13.63
C MET A 305 -19.64 21.73 -13.91
N ILE A 306 -19.57 20.41 -13.99
CA ILE A 306 -20.72 19.50 -14.12
C ILE A 306 -20.77 18.71 -12.82
N GLU A 307 -21.91 18.72 -12.12
CA GLU A 307 -21.98 18.05 -10.83
C GLU A 307 -22.01 16.53 -10.96
N TYR A 308 -22.87 16.00 -11.83
CA TYR A 308 -23.14 14.57 -11.94
C TYR A 308 -23.11 14.11 -13.40
N SER A 309 -22.81 12.83 -13.63
CA SER A 309 -22.87 12.20 -14.95
C SER A 309 -23.66 10.90 -14.87
N TRP A 310 -24.57 10.69 -15.84
CA TRP A 310 -25.40 9.48 -15.96
C TRP A 310 -24.61 8.17 -16.02
N SER A 311 -23.29 8.23 -16.29
CA SER A 311 -22.44 7.05 -16.41
C SER A 311 -21.67 6.68 -15.14
N LEU A 312 -21.82 7.43 -14.05
CA LEU A 312 -21.37 7.03 -12.72
C LEU A 312 -22.15 5.78 -12.28
N GLY A 313 -21.45 4.78 -11.73
CA GLY A 313 -22.04 3.51 -11.30
C GLY A 313 -22.45 2.57 -12.42
N THR A 314 -22.06 2.84 -13.69
CA THR A 314 -22.48 2.02 -14.84
C THR A 314 -21.47 0.93 -15.20
N ILE A 315 -20.63 1.19 -16.19
CA ILE A 315 -19.52 0.35 -16.65
C ILE A 315 -18.27 1.24 -16.77
N PRO A 316 -17.05 0.68 -16.87
CA PRO A 316 -15.86 1.47 -17.16
C PRO A 316 -16.01 2.30 -18.45
N ARG A 317 -15.71 3.60 -18.38
CA ARG A 317 -15.76 4.52 -19.55
C ARG A 317 -14.65 5.57 -19.57
N SER A 318 -13.92 5.76 -18.47
CA SER A 318 -12.84 6.75 -18.36
C SER A 318 -11.59 6.29 -19.13
N HIS A 319 -10.61 7.18 -19.31
CA HIS A 319 -9.34 6.83 -19.98
C HIS A 319 -8.33 6.07 -19.10
N MET A 320 -8.42 6.20 -17.78
CA MET A 320 -7.60 5.51 -16.76
C MET A 320 -8.04 5.95 -15.35
N CYS A 321 -8.48 7.19 -15.25
CA CYS A 321 -8.97 7.84 -14.04
C CYS A 321 -10.27 7.22 -13.48
N VAL A 322 -10.53 7.54 -12.21
CA VAL A 322 -11.76 7.24 -11.49
C VAL A 322 -12.57 8.53 -11.42
N ARG A 323 -13.63 8.61 -12.22
CA ARG A 323 -14.51 9.78 -12.30
C ARG A 323 -15.66 9.64 -11.31
N ASN A 324 -15.97 10.70 -10.57
CA ASN A 324 -17.03 10.73 -9.56
C ASN A 324 -17.97 11.93 -9.79
N ALA A 325 -18.98 12.08 -8.93
CA ALA A 325 -19.66 13.37 -8.77
C ALA A 325 -18.63 14.45 -8.40
N THR A 326 -18.81 15.68 -8.88
CA THR A 326 -17.80 16.73 -8.67
C THR A 326 -17.70 17.17 -7.22
N SER A 327 -18.82 17.23 -6.49
CA SER A 327 -18.80 17.44 -5.03
C SER A 327 -18.16 16.28 -4.26
N HIS A 328 -18.41 15.01 -4.61
CA HIS A 328 -17.70 13.86 -4.01
C HIS A 328 -16.20 13.93 -4.25
N SER A 329 -15.79 14.24 -5.48
CA SER A 329 -14.37 14.41 -5.79
C SER A 329 -13.75 15.61 -5.06
N LYS A 330 -14.53 16.67 -4.80
CA LYS A 330 -14.10 17.77 -3.94
C LYS A 330 -13.91 17.30 -2.50
N PHE A 331 -14.84 16.50 -1.96
CA PHE A 331 -14.70 15.89 -0.64
C PHE A 331 -13.40 15.08 -0.54
N VAL A 332 -13.13 14.14 -1.47
CA VAL A 332 -11.87 13.38 -1.48
C VAL A 332 -10.65 14.28 -1.65
N TYR A 333 -10.75 15.34 -2.46
CA TYR A 333 -9.68 16.32 -2.66
C TYR A 333 -9.37 17.15 -1.40
N ASP A 334 -10.36 17.47 -0.57
CA ASP A 334 -10.13 18.22 0.67
C ASP A 334 -9.70 17.27 1.81
N TRP A 335 -10.42 16.16 2.00
CA TRP A 335 -10.25 15.21 3.11
C TRP A 335 -8.95 14.39 3.05
N ALA A 336 -8.58 13.78 1.91
CA ALA A 336 -7.50 12.79 1.87
C ALA A 336 -6.09 13.44 1.76
N PRO A 337 -5.24 13.52 2.81
CA PRO A 337 -3.92 14.15 2.74
C PRO A 337 -2.96 13.47 1.73
N THR A 338 -2.25 14.29 0.95
CA THR A 338 -1.16 13.83 0.07
C THR A 338 -0.06 13.17 0.89
N GLU A 339 0.53 12.09 0.35
CA GLU A 339 1.60 11.29 0.98
C GLU A 339 1.22 10.59 2.30
N LYS A 340 -0.05 10.71 2.73
CA LYS A 340 -0.62 10.03 3.92
C LYS A 340 -1.96 9.33 3.63
N SER A 341 -2.37 9.23 2.37
CA SER A 341 -3.58 8.52 1.94
C SER A 341 -3.27 7.43 0.91
N LEU A 342 -3.97 6.31 0.99
CA LEU A 342 -3.85 5.19 0.06
C LEU A 342 -5.09 5.09 -0.83
N ILE A 343 -4.89 4.71 -2.09
CA ILE A 343 -5.95 4.34 -3.04
C ILE A 343 -5.75 2.85 -3.33
N VAL A 344 -6.74 2.04 -2.98
CA VAL A 344 -6.77 0.60 -3.24
C VAL A 344 -7.80 0.34 -4.35
N VAL A 345 -7.36 -0.26 -5.44
CA VAL A 345 -8.21 -0.58 -6.60
C VAL A 345 -8.41 -2.09 -6.65
N ILE A 346 -9.66 -2.52 -6.56
CA ILE A 346 -10.12 -3.92 -6.51
C ILE A 346 -11.06 -4.23 -7.70
N GLU A 347 -11.41 -5.50 -7.84
CA GLU A 347 -12.45 -6.04 -8.76
C GLU A 347 -13.13 -7.27 -8.13
#